data_AF-A0A0H0XRZ6-F1
#
_entry.id   AF-A0A0H0XRZ6-F1
#
_cell.length_a   1.000
_cell.length_b   1.000
_cell.length_c   1.000
_cell.angle_alpha   90.00
_cell.angle_beta   90.00
_cell.angle_gamma   90.00
#
_symmetry.space_group_name_H-M   'P 1'
#
loop_
_entity.id
_entity.type
_entity.pdbx_description
1 polymer ?
#
loop_
_entity_poly.entity_id
_entity_poly.type
_entity_poly.pdbx_seq_one_letter_code
_entity_poly.pdbx_strand_id
1 'polypeptide(L)'
;MPELMLDSWMLAGEASYVMWLRGIRLMAGGKLAEQEAGRMVSEKMLASMTLIPAVMAGGIGQSVESAGSRALAHYRKPVRANRRRLSR
;
A
#
# COMPACT_ATOMS: atom_id res chain seq x y z
N MET A 1 -0.74 -0.06 -21.51
CA MET A 1 -1.01 -1.45 -21.06
C MET A 1 0.19 -2.20 -20.45
N PRO A 2 1.35 -2.41 -21.12
CA PRO A 2 2.45 -3.19 -20.51
C PRO A 2 3.03 -2.53 -19.27
N GLU A 3 3.13 -1.20 -19.24
CA GLU A 3 3.68 -0.45 -18.10
C GLU A 3 2.78 -0.56 -16.85
N LEU A 4 1.46 -0.41 -16.99
CA LEU A 4 0.53 -0.56 -15.86
C LEU A 4 0.60 -1.96 -15.23
N MET A 5 0.76 -2.99 -16.07
CA MET A 5 0.91 -4.37 -15.61
C MET A 5 2.20 -4.54 -14.82
N LEU A 6 3.33 -4.10 -15.36
CA LEU A 6 4.64 -4.16 -14.69
C LEU A 6 4.63 -3.38 -13.37
N ASP A 7 4.06 -2.17 -13.35
CA ASP A 7 3.91 -1.34 -12.17
C ASP A 7 3.07 -2.02 -11.08
N SER A 8 2.01 -2.73 -11.49
CA SER A 8 1.17 -3.52 -10.59
C SER A 8 1.94 -4.69 -9.98
N TRP A 9 2.70 -5.43 -10.80
CA TRP A 9 3.54 -6.53 -10.33
C TRP A 9 4.65 -6.06 -9.38
N MET A 10 5.31 -4.95 -9.69
CA MET A 10 6.32 -4.37 -8.81
C MET A 10 5.73 -3.96 -7.46
N LEU A 11 4.56 -3.30 -7.47
CA LEU A 11 3.88 -2.93 -6.24
C LEU A 11 3.42 -4.16 -5.44
N ALA A 12 2.91 -5.20 -6.10
CA ALA A 12 2.49 -6.44 -5.46
C ALA A 12 3.68 -7.16 -4.80
N GLY A 13 4.85 -7.17 -5.46
CA GLY A 13 6.09 -7.70 -4.89
C GLY A 13 6.53 -6.92 -3.65
N GLU A 14 6.54 -5.58 -3.72
CA GLU A 14 6.92 -4.73 -2.59
C GLU A 14 5.93 -4.87 -1.41
N ALA A 15 4.63 -4.96 -1.69
CA ALA A 15 3.60 -5.18 -0.69
C ALA A 15 3.73 -6.56 -0.02
N SER A 16 4.02 -7.61 -0.80
CA SER A 16 4.27 -8.96 -0.28
C SER A 16 5.47 -8.99 0.67
N TYR A 17 6.56 -8.29 0.31
CA TYR A 17 7.73 -8.17 1.18
C TYR A 17 7.42 -7.40 2.48
N VAL A 18 6.64 -6.32 2.41
CA VAL A 18 6.14 -5.62 3.60
C VAL A 18 5.33 -6.57 4.50
N MET A 19 4.41 -7.35 3.93
CA MET A 19 3.61 -8.30 4.70
C MET A 19 4.45 -9.40 5.34
N TRP A 20 5.48 -9.89 4.65
CA TRP A 20 6.46 -10.82 5.22
C TRP A 20 7.16 -10.24 6.46
N LEU A 21 7.70 -9.02 6.36
CA LEU A 21 8.36 -8.35 7.49
C LEU A 21 7.41 -8.11 8.67
N ARG A 22 6.13 -7.80 8.39
CA ARG A 22 5.10 -7.68 9.43
C ARG A 22 4.81 -9.03 10.07
N GLY A 23 4.75 -10.10 9.29
CA GLY A 23 4.61 -11.47 9.80
C GLY A 23 5.69 -11.78 10.85
N ILE A 24 6.96 -11.45 10.54
CA ILE A 24 8.07 -11.62 11.50
C ILE A 24 7.83 -10.82 12.79
N ARG A 25 7.43 -9.53 12.69
CA ARG A 25 7.14 -8.70 13.87
C ARG A 25 5.96 -9.21 14.69
N LEU A 26 4.91 -9.71 14.04
CA LEU A 26 3.73 -10.24 14.71
C LEU A 26 4.04 -11.56 15.42
N MET A 27 4.83 -12.44 14.80
CA MET A 27 5.26 -13.72 15.40
C MET A 27 6.07 -13.53 16.69
N ALA A 28 6.79 -12.41 16.84
CA ALA A 28 7.51 -12.09 18.06
C ALA A 28 6.58 -11.88 19.28
N GLY A 29 5.30 -11.57 19.04
CA GLY A 29 4.31 -11.33 20.09
C GLY A 29 4.57 -10.07 20.94
N GLY A 30 3.84 -9.97 22.04
CA GLY A 30 3.97 -8.88 23.02
C GLY A 30 3.66 -7.48 22.48
N LYS A 31 4.14 -6.46 23.18
CA LYS A 31 3.81 -5.05 22.91
C LYS A 31 4.20 -4.59 21.49
N LEU A 32 5.30 -5.11 20.94
CA LEU A 32 5.73 -4.75 19.59
C LEU A 32 4.77 -5.29 18.53
N ALA A 33 4.28 -6.53 18.69
CA ALA A 33 3.28 -7.11 17.80
C ALA A 33 1.94 -6.35 17.89
N GLU A 34 1.48 -6.00 19.09
CA GLU A 34 0.26 -5.21 19.30
C GLU A 34 0.32 -3.84 18.61
N GLN A 35 1.44 -3.11 18.78
CA GLN A 35 1.66 -1.83 18.13
C GLN A 35 1.69 -1.96 16.60
N GLU A 36 2.32 -3.01 16.08
CA GLU A 36 2.38 -3.27 14.64
C GLU A 36 0.98 -3.58 14.09
N ALA A 37 0.20 -4.42 14.78
CA ALA A 37 -1.18 -4.74 14.42
C ALA A 37 -2.09 -3.50 14.44
N GLY A 38 -2.01 -2.67 15.49
CA GLY A 38 -2.77 -1.43 15.57
C GLY A 38 -2.43 -0.49 14.41
N ARG A 39 -1.13 -0.32 14.11
CA ARG A 39 -0.66 0.49 12.99
C ARG A 39 -1.15 -0.05 11.65
N MET A 40 -1.13 -1.37 11.45
CA MET A 40 -1.66 -2.03 10.25
C MET A 40 -3.13 -1.69 9.99
N VAL A 41 -3.95 -1.60 11.03
CA VAL A 41 -5.37 -1.26 10.92
C VAL A 41 -5.52 0.21 10.54
N SER A 42 -4.86 1.12 11.26
CA SER A 42 -4.93 2.56 10.98
C SER A 42 -4.48 2.89 9.55
N GLU A 43 -3.41 2.25 9.06
CA GLU A 43 -2.94 2.43 7.69
C GLU A 43 -3.94 1.95 6.65
N LYS A 44 -4.61 0.80 6.87
CA LYS A 44 -5.65 0.29 5.97
C LYS A 44 -6.86 1.20 5.94
N MET A 45 -7.33 1.66 7.11
CA MET A 45 -8.44 2.61 7.20
C MET A 45 -8.12 3.90 6.45
N LEU A 46 -6.94 4.49 6.69
CA LEU A 46 -6.52 5.69 5.99
C LEU A 46 -6.47 5.47 4.47
N ALA A 47 -5.88 4.36 4.01
CA ALA A 47 -5.76 4.07 2.59
C ALA A 47 -7.14 3.91 1.92
N SER A 48 -8.09 3.23 2.56
CA SER A 48 -9.47 3.08 2.06
C SER A 48 -10.21 4.41 1.98
N MET A 49 -10.08 5.26 3.01
CA MET A 49 -10.73 6.58 3.04
C MET A 49 -10.17 7.55 1.99
N THR A 50 -8.90 7.40 1.63
CA THR A 50 -8.18 8.34 0.76
C THR A 50 -8.06 7.87 -0.69
N LEU A 51 -8.35 6.59 -0.99
CA LEU A 51 -8.26 6.05 -2.35
C LEU A 51 -9.25 6.72 -3.31
N ILE A 52 -10.53 6.77 -2.95
CA ILE A 52 -11.57 7.29 -3.85
C ILE A 52 -11.29 8.75 -4.24
N PRO A 53 -10.99 9.67 -3.30
CA PRO A 53 -10.57 11.03 -3.67
C PRO A 53 -9.33 11.05 -4.57
N ALA A 54 -8.31 10.21 -4.30
CA ALA A 54 -7.09 10.16 -5.09
C ALA A 54 -7.33 9.70 -6.55
N VAL A 55 -8.22 8.72 -6.74
CA VAL A 55 -8.61 8.26 -8.08
C VAL A 55 -9.49 9.30 -8.78
N MET A 56 -10.46 9.88 -8.09
CA MET A 56 -11.39 10.87 -8.65
C MET A 56 -10.74 12.20 -9.02
N ALA A 57 -9.55 12.51 -8.49
CA ALA A 57 -8.75 13.67 -8.88
C ALA A 57 -8.38 13.72 -10.38
N GLY A 58 -8.62 12.64 -11.15
CA GLY A 58 -8.52 12.64 -12.60
C GLY A 58 -9.67 13.32 -13.34
N GLY A 59 -10.76 13.67 -12.65
CA GLY A 59 -11.92 14.35 -13.24
C GLY A 59 -12.87 13.42 -14.00
N ILE A 60 -13.93 14.03 -14.53
CA ILE A 60 -14.95 13.36 -15.34
C ILE A 60 -14.36 13.00 -16.70
N GLY A 61 -14.59 11.77 -17.17
CA GLY A 61 -14.08 11.29 -18.46
C GLY A 61 -12.67 10.70 -18.43
N GLN A 62 -12.05 10.56 -17.24
CA GLN A 62 -10.76 9.87 -17.13
C GLN A 62 -10.85 8.42 -17.63
N SER A 63 -9.79 7.95 -18.29
CA SER A 63 -9.70 6.56 -18.74
C SER A 63 -9.50 5.60 -17.57
N VAL A 64 -9.87 4.34 -17.78
CA VAL A 64 -9.62 3.25 -16.80
C VAL A 64 -8.12 3.10 -16.50
N GLU A 65 -7.26 3.27 -17.51
CA GLU A 65 -5.80 3.21 -17.34
C GLU A 65 -5.27 4.34 -16.46
N SER A 66 -5.78 5.57 -16.62
CA SER A 66 -5.47 6.70 -15.73
C SER A 66 -5.93 6.44 -14.30
N ALA A 67 -7.16 5.95 -14.12
CA ALA A 67 -7.70 5.61 -12.81
C ALA A 67 -6.86 4.53 -12.10
N GLY A 68 -6.48 3.47 -12.82
CA GLY A 68 -5.59 2.41 -12.33
C GLY A 68 -4.20 2.95 -11.96
N SER A 69 -3.61 3.80 -12.80
CA SER A 69 -2.30 4.42 -12.52
C SER A 69 -2.32 5.27 -11.25
N ARG A 70 -3.41 6.03 -11.02
CA ARG A 70 -3.60 6.81 -9.79
C ARG A 70 -3.78 5.93 -8.56
N ALA A 71 -4.54 4.84 -8.68
CA ALA A 71 -4.68 3.86 -7.61
C ALA A 71 -3.31 3.23 -7.24
N LEU A 72 -2.50 2.86 -8.23
CA LEU A 72 -1.15 2.35 -7.98
C LEU A 72 -0.25 3.40 -7.30
N ALA A 73 -0.28 4.65 -7.78
CA ALA A 73 0.48 5.74 -7.17
C ALA A 73 0.08 5.99 -5.70
N HIS A 74 -1.22 5.93 -5.42
CA HIS A 74 -1.78 6.04 -4.07
C HIS A 74 -1.19 5.02 -3.10
N TYR A 75 -1.13 3.75 -3.50
CA TYR A 75 -0.59 2.67 -2.66
C TYR A 75 0.95 2.60 -2.64
N ARG A 76 1.64 3.04 -3.69
CA ARG A 76 3.11 2.98 -3.79
C ARG A 76 3.80 3.78 -2.69
N LYS A 77 3.29 4.95 -2.34
CA LYS A 77 3.87 5.80 -1.28
C LYS A 77 3.84 5.13 0.11
N PRO A 78 2.69 4.67 0.65
CA PRO A 78 2.65 4.00 1.94
C PRO A 78 3.38 2.65 1.95
N VAL A 79 3.34 1.87 0.85
CA VAL A 79 4.09 0.60 0.78
C VAL A 79 5.61 0.83 0.90
N ARG A 80 6.16 1.81 0.19
CA ARG A 80 7.59 2.17 0.30
C ARG A 80 7.97 2.67 1.69
N ALA A 81 7.12 3.51 2.29
CA ALA A 81 7.34 4.01 3.66
C ALA A 81 7.36 2.85 4.66
N ASN A 82 6.44 1.89 4.50
CA ASN A 82 6.39 0.69 5.32
C ASN A 82 7.62 -0.18 5.15
N ARG A 83 8.05 -0.46 3.91
CA ARG A 83 9.27 -1.24 3.65
C ARG A 83 10.48 -0.64 4.38
N ARG A 84 10.70 0.68 4.23
CA ARG A 84 11.81 1.39 4.89
C ARG A 84 11.77 1.32 6.41
N ARG A 85 10.58 1.35 7.01
CA ARG A 85 10.41 1.25 8.46
C ARG A 85 10.59 -0.18 8.98
N LEU A 86 10.14 -1.15 8.19
CA LEU A 86 10.19 -2.56 8.55
C LEU A 86 11.57 -3.19 8.34
N SER A 87 12.39 -2.61 7.46
CA SER A 87 13.77 -3.04 7.20
C SER A 87 14.82 -2.40 8.11
N ARG A 88 14.39 -1.65 9.12
CA ARG A 88 15.23 -1.11 10.21
C ARG A 88 14.89 -1.89 11.47
#